data_AF-A0A833LVK5-F1
#
_entry.id   AF-A0A833LVK5-F1
#
_cell.length_a   1.000
_cell.length_b   1.000
_cell.length_c   1.000
_cell.angle_alpha   90.00
_cell.angle_beta   90.00
_cell.angle_gamma   90.00
#
_symmetry.space_group_name_H-M   'P 1'
#
loop_
_entity.id
_entity.type
_entity.pdbx_description
1 polymer ?
#
loop_
_entity_poly.entity_id
_entity_poly.type
_entity_poly.pdbx_seq_one_letter_code
_entity_poly.pdbx_strand_id
1 'polypeptide(L)'
;MSRVTPAFNARASQTAREASIDAKRERVTEFAQRSFERCKDQWAAKNYDRLLKREGNAPSLQPSFAVNDRKAHLMRAAGNLALQRHHKNVARINRVADRMVGRKRDELGR
;
A
#
# COMPACT_ATOMS: atom_id res chain seq x y z
N MET A 1 26.91 -29.95 8.22
CA MET A 1 26.21 -29.62 6.96
C MET A 1 25.73 -28.18 7.03
N SER A 2 26.32 -27.31 6.21
CA SER A 2 26.06 -25.86 6.20
C SER A 2 24.64 -25.58 5.70
N ARG A 3 23.82 -24.90 6.52
CA ARG A 3 22.52 -24.35 6.10
C ARG A 3 22.78 -23.17 5.17
N VAL A 4 22.95 -23.45 3.89
CA VAL A 4 22.94 -22.43 2.84
C VAL A 4 21.57 -21.75 2.88
N THR A 5 21.56 -20.47 3.23
CA THR A 5 20.32 -19.68 3.35
C THR A 5 19.60 -19.65 2.00
N PRO A 6 18.27 -19.94 1.94
CA PRO A 6 17.51 -20.05 0.69
C PRO A 6 17.61 -18.82 -0.22
N ALA A 7 17.79 -17.63 0.36
CA ALA A 7 17.90 -16.38 -0.37
C ALA A 7 19.19 -16.26 -1.22
N PHE A 8 20.28 -16.90 -0.81
CA PHE A 8 21.55 -16.86 -1.56
C PHE A 8 21.47 -17.69 -2.84
N ASN A 9 20.85 -18.88 -2.78
CA ASN A 9 20.67 -19.75 -3.94
C ASN A 9 19.63 -19.22 -4.94
N ALA A 10 18.59 -18.54 -4.46
CA ALA A 10 17.55 -17.97 -5.33
C ALA A 10 18.09 -16.89 -6.29
N ARG A 11 19.12 -16.13 -5.86
CA ARG A 11 19.82 -15.15 -6.70
C ARG A 11 20.78 -15.81 -7.70
N ALA A 12 21.31 -16.99 -7.37
CA ALA A 12 22.23 -17.72 -8.25
C ALA A 12 21.53 -18.32 -9.48
N SER A 13 20.23 -18.63 -9.37
CA SER A 13 19.39 -19.12 -10.49
C SER A 13 18.66 -18.01 -11.24
N GLN A 14 18.84 -16.74 -10.86
CA GLN A 14 18.08 -15.63 -11.41
C GLN A 14 18.64 -15.19 -12.76
N THR A 15 17.77 -15.06 -13.76
CA THR A 15 18.22 -14.59 -15.08
C THR A 15 18.58 -13.10 -15.04
N ALA A 16 19.50 -12.64 -15.91
CA ALA A 16 19.84 -11.22 -16.00
C ALA A 16 18.61 -10.33 -16.26
N ARG A 17 17.61 -10.87 -16.97
CA ARG A 17 16.32 -10.21 -17.21
C ARG A 17 15.53 -10.03 -15.90
N GLU A 18 15.42 -11.07 -15.08
CA GLU A 18 14.72 -11.00 -13.79
C GLU A 18 15.38 -10.01 -12.83
N ALA A 19 16.70 -10.04 -12.73
CA ALA A 19 17.46 -9.09 -11.92
C ALA A 19 17.21 -7.62 -12.37
N SER A 20 17.13 -7.38 -13.68
CA SER A 20 16.82 -6.05 -14.23
C SER A 20 15.40 -5.58 -13.87
N ILE A 21 14.43 -6.50 -13.85
CA ILE A 21 13.04 -6.22 -13.50
C ILE A 21 12.91 -5.93 -12.01
N ASP A 22 13.56 -6.73 -11.15
CA ASP A 22 13.58 -6.50 -9.71
C ASP A 22 14.22 -5.16 -9.35
N ALA A 23 15.37 -4.82 -9.96
CA ALA A 23 16.00 -3.50 -9.77
C ALA A 23 15.11 -2.34 -10.25
N LYS A 24 14.26 -2.56 -11.27
CA LYS A 24 13.27 -1.56 -11.69
C LYS A 24 12.10 -1.49 -10.72
N ARG A 25 11.60 -2.62 -10.21
CA ARG A 25 10.54 -2.71 -9.21
C ARG A 25 10.92 -1.94 -7.95
N GLU A 26 12.14 -2.13 -7.45
CA GLU A 26 12.66 -1.44 -6.27
C GLU A 26 12.67 0.08 -6.47
N ARG A 27 13.29 0.56 -7.56
CA ARG A 27 13.32 2.01 -7.88
C ARG A 27 11.94 2.64 -7.98
N VAL A 28 10.98 1.97 -8.62
CA VAL A 28 9.61 2.47 -8.78
C VAL A 28 8.86 2.44 -7.44
N THR A 29 9.12 1.44 -6.60
CA THR A 29 8.52 1.35 -5.26
C THR A 29 9.05 2.43 -4.34
N GLU A 30 10.36 2.70 -4.36
CA GLU A 30 10.96 3.81 -3.64
C GLU A 30 10.40 5.16 -4.10
N PHE A 31 10.26 5.36 -5.41
CA PHE A 31 9.64 6.57 -5.95
C PHE A 31 8.20 6.71 -5.43
N ALA A 32 7.40 5.64 -5.45
CA ALA A 32 6.04 5.64 -4.93
C ALA A 32 5.97 5.96 -3.43
N GLN A 33 6.93 5.49 -2.63
CA GLN A 33 7.06 5.85 -1.22
C GLN A 33 7.36 7.34 -1.05
N ARG A 34 8.36 7.86 -1.78
CA ARG A 34 8.71 9.29 -1.71
C ARG A 34 7.55 10.20 -2.12
N SER A 35 6.82 9.83 -3.17
CA SER A 35 5.62 10.56 -3.59
C SER A 35 4.52 10.49 -2.54
N PHE A 36 4.33 9.34 -1.89
CA PHE A 36 3.36 9.21 -0.81
C PHE A 36 3.73 10.11 0.37
N GLU A 37 4.97 10.08 0.85
CA GLU A 37 5.39 10.92 1.98
C GLU A 37 5.19 12.41 1.71
N ARG A 38 5.43 12.87 0.47
CA ARG A 38 5.19 14.27 0.07
C ARG A 38 3.71 14.64 0.00
N CYS A 39 2.85 13.70 -0.38
CA CYS A 39 1.44 13.97 -0.67
C CYS A 39 0.46 13.46 0.40
N LYS A 40 0.93 12.73 1.43
CA LYS A 40 0.07 12.05 2.40
C LYS A 40 -0.87 13.00 3.12
N ASP A 41 -0.38 14.17 3.52
CA ASP A 41 -1.18 15.15 4.27
C ASP A 41 -2.24 15.80 3.37
N GLN A 42 -1.88 16.11 2.12
CA GLN A 42 -2.84 16.63 1.13
C GLN A 42 -3.92 15.60 0.81
N TRP A 43 -3.56 14.32 0.69
CA TRP A 43 -4.53 13.24 0.46
C TRP A 43 -5.41 12.99 1.68
N ALA A 44 -4.85 13.05 2.88
CA ALA A 44 -5.61 12.96 4.12
C ALA A 44 -6.61 14.11 4.25
N ALA A 45 -6.19 15.36 4.02
CA ALA A 45 -7.09 16.52 4.04
C ALA A 45 -8.24 16.36 3.03
N LYS A 46 -7.93 15.99 1.77
CA LYS A 46 -8.95 15.75 0.74
C LYS A 46 -9.92 14.63 1.11
N ASN A 47 -9.44 13.56 1.74
CA ASN A 47 -10.29 12.46 2.20
C ASN A 47 -11.15 12.89 3.39
N TYR A 48 -10.60 13.68 4.31
CA TYR A 48 -11.33 14.24 5.44
C TYR A 48 -12.50 15.11 4.96
N ASP A 49 -12.25 16.03 4.01
CA ASP A 49 -13.31 16.87 3.43
C ASP A 49 -14.42 16.05 2.77
N ARG A 50 -14.05 14.95 2.10
CA ARG A 50 -15.02 14.02 1.50
C ARG A 50 -15.83 13.27 2.55
N LEU A 51 -15.20 12.83 3.62
CA LEU A 51 -15.88 12.13 4.71
C LEU A 51 -16.85 13.07 5.44
N LEU A 52 -16.44 14.32 5.68
CA LEU A 52 -17.32 15.37 6.21
C LEU A 52 -18.56 15.56 5.35
N LYS A 53 -18.39 15.68 4.02
CA LYS A 53 -19.51 15.82 3.08
C LYS A 53 -20.41 14.58 3.03
N ARG A 54 -19.84 13.38 3.19
CA ARG A 54 -20.58 12.11 3.09
C ARG A 54 -21.38 11.78 4.34
N GLU A 55 -20.83 12.03 5.52
CA GLU A 55 -21.53 11.77 6.78
C GLU A 55 -22.59 12.82 7.13
N GLY A 56 -22.46 14.06 6.62
CA GLY A 56 -23.38 15.13 7.00
C GLY A 56 -23.48 15.30 8.52
N ASN A 57 -24.69 15.48 9.04
CA ASN A 57 -24.99 15.52 10.48
C ASN A 57 -25.59 14.19 10.96
N ALA A 58 -25.02 13.05 10.54
CA ALA A 58 -25.52 11.75 10.95
C ALA A 58 -25.37 11.54 12.47
N PRO A 59 -26.42 11.09 13.17
CA PRO A 59 -26.32 10.75 14.59
C PRO A 59 -25.35 9.58 14.77
N SER A 60 -24.32 9.75 15.58
CA SER A 60 -23.38 8.69 15.90
C SER A 60 -24.00 7.75 16.93
N LEU A 61 -24.12 6.46 16.61
CA LEU A 61 -24.46 5.42 17.56
C LEU A 61 -23.27 5.23 18.51
N GLN A 62 -23.32 5.84 19.70
CA GLN A 62 -22.28 5.67 20.71
C GLN A 62 -22.86 5.23 22.05
N PRO A 63 -22.13 4.38 22.79
CA PRO A 63 -22.47 4.08 24.18
C PRO A 63 -22.35 5.35 25.04
N SER A 64 -23.19 5.46 26.06
CA SER A 64 -23.28 6.64 26.94
C SER A 64 -21.99 7.02 27.66
N PHE A 65 -21.05 6.08 27.79
CA PHE A 65 -19.75 6.26 28.46
C PHE A 65 -18.60 6.57 27.51
N ALA A 66 -18.81 6.58 26.19
CA ALA A 66 -17.74 6.81 25.21
C ALA A 66 -17.55 8.31 24.92
N VAL A 67 -16.28 8.75 24.88
CA VAL A 67 -15.93 10.11 24.44
C VAL A 67 -15.93 10.17 22.92
N ASN A 68 -16.80 11.02 22.37
CA ASN A 68 -16.98 11.15 20.94
C ASN A 68 -16.08 12.23 20.32
N ASP A 69 -14.81 11.92 20.05
CA ASP A 69 -14.01 12.79 19.20
C ASP A 69 -14.21 12.45 17.72
N ARG A 70 -15.32 12.99 17.17
CA ARG A 70 -15.69 12.84 15.77
C ARG A 70 -14.57 13.33 14.84
N LYS A 71 -13.96 14.47 15.16
CA LYS A 71 -12.90 15.05 14.34
C LYS A 71 -11.69 14.12 14.28
N ALA A 72 -11.24 13.61 15.42
CA ALA A 72 -10.13 12.66 15.45
C ALA A 72 -10.47 11.33 14.79
N HIS A 73 -11.72 10.86 14.88
CA HIS A 73 -12.17 9.66 14.17
C HIS A 73 -12.08 9.84 12.65
N LEU A 74 -12.61 10.95 12.13
CA LEU A 74 -12.59 11.24 10.69
C LEU A 74 -11.18 11.48 10.16
N MET A 75 -10.31 12.15 10.93
CA MET A 75 -8.90 12.31 10.58
C MET A 75 -8.17 10.98 10.50
N ARG A 76 -8.39 10.07 11.46
CA ARG A 76 -7.84 8.70 11.43
C ARG A 76 -8.33 7.93 10.20
N ALA A 77 -9.63 7.98 9.92
CA ALA A 77 -10.21 7.33 8.75
C ALA A 77 -9.62 7.89 7.44
N ALA A 78 -9.46 9.22 7.34
CA ALA A 78 -8.90 9.88 6.18
C ALA A 78 -7.42 9.49 5.93
N GLY A 79 -6.62 9.41 7.00
CA GLY A 79 -5.24 8.91 6.95
C GLY A 79 -5.16 7.45 6.48
N ASN A 80 -6.03 6.58 7.02
CA ASN A 80 -6.12 5.19 6.60
C ASN A 80 -6.47 5.04 5.12
N LEU A 81 -7.36 5.88 4.58
CA LEU A 81 -7.68 5.88 3.15
C LEU A 81 -6.47 6.31 2.28
N ALA A 82 -5.66 7.26 2.75
CA ALA A 82 -4.43 7.65 2.07
C ALA A 82 -3.40 6.50 2.06
N LEU A 83 -3.23 5.81 3.18
CA LEU A 83 -2.38 4.62 3.30
C LEU A 83 -2.86 3.48 2.38
N GLN A 84 -4.15 3.16 2.40
CA GLN A 84 -4.72 2.14 1.51
C GLN A 84 -4.46 2.44 0.04
N ARG A 85 -4.53 3.71 -0.37
CA ARG A 85 -4.20 4.12 -1.74
C ARG A 85 -2.74 3.81 -2.07
N HIS A 86 -1.81 4.12 -1.16
CA HIS A 86 -0.40 3.81 -1.34
C HIS A 86 -0.17 2.30 -1.45
N HIS A 87 -0.73 1.50 -0.54
CA HIS A 87 -0.61 0.03 -0.59
C HIS A 87 -1.17 -0.56 -1.90
N LYS A 88 -2.31 -0.05 -2.39
CA LYS A 88 -2.87 -0.47 -3.69
C LYS A 88 -1.92 -0.15 -4.86
N ASN A 89 -1.19 0.97 -4.78
CA ASN A 89 -0.21 1.33 -5.81
C ASN A 89 1.00 0.38 -5.76
N VAL A 90 1.56 0.12 -4.59
CA VAL A 90 2.68 -0.84 -4.41
C VAL A 90 2.29 -2.24 -4.87
N ALA A 91 1.10 -2.72 -4.50
CA ALA A 91 0.59 -4.01 -4.96
C ALA A 91 0.39 -4.07 -6.48
N ARG A 92 0.14 -2.93 -7.15
CA ARG A 92 0.10 -2.86 -8.62
C ARG A 92 1.51 -2.95 -9.21
N ILE A 93 2.47 -2.24 -8.64
CA ILE A 93 3.88 -2.28 -9.07
C ILE A 93 4.39 -3.73 -9.02
N ASN A 94 4.16 -4.42 -7.90
CA ASN A 94 4.56 -5.82 -7.74
C ASN A 94 3.90 -6.73 -8.79
N ARG A 95 2.57 -6.63 -8.97
CA ARG A 95 1.84 -7.42 -9.99
C ARG A 95 2.30 -7.16 -11.43
N VAL A 96 2.84 -5.98 -11.73
CA VAL A 96 3.41 -5.70 -13.06
C VAL A 96 4.80 -6.32 -13.16
N ALA A 97 5.63 -6.20 -12.13
CA ALA A 97 6.94 -6.85 -12.08
C ALA A 97 6.83 -8.38 -12.24
N ASP A 98 5.92 -9.03 -11.50
CA ASP A 98 5.70 -10.48 -11.61
C ASP A 98 5.28 -10.91 -13.02
N ARG A 99 4.40 -10.11 -13.67
CA ARG A 99 4.03 -10.33 -15.08
C ARG A 99 5.20 -10.16 -16.04
N MET A 100 6.10 -9.20 -15.80
CA MET A 100 7.28 -8.99 -16.63
C MET A 100 8.30 -10.12 -16.53
N VAL A 101 8.38 -10.76 -15.35
CA VAL A 101 9.19 -11.96 -15.11
C VAL A 101 8.58 -13.19 -15.80
N GLY A 102 7.26 -13.18 -16.05
CA GLY A 102 6.56 -14.32 -16.62
C GLY A 102 6.02 -15.28 -15.56
N ARG A 103 5.96 -14.86 -14.28
CA ARG A 103 5.22 -15.59 -13.25
C ARG A 103 3.75 -15.53 -13.61
N LYS A 104 3.23 -16.65 -14.13
CA LYS A 104 1.81 -16.84 -14.40
C LYS A 104 1.08 -16.73 -13.06
N ARG A 105 -0.13 -16.18 -13.06
CA ARG A 105 -1.04 -16.28 -11.91
C ARG A 105 -1.17 -17.76 -11.57
N ASP A 106 -0.87 -18.14 -10.34
CA ASP A 106 -1.21 -19.47 -9.84
C ASP A 106 -2.73 -19.66 -9.96
N GLU A 107 -3.21 -20.89 -10.09
CA GLU A 107 -4.65 -21.22 -10.27
C GLU A 107 -5.55 -20.66 -9.15
N LEU A 108 -4.95 -20.26 -8.03
CA LEU A 108 -5.60 -19.62 -6.89
C LEU A 108 -5.64 -18.08 -6.93
N GLY A 109 -5.13 -17.47 -8.02
CA GLY A 109 -5.18 -16.03 -8.25
C GLY A 109 -4.40 -15.16 -7.24
N ARG A 110 -3.50 -15.77 -6.46
CA ARG A 110 -2.63 -15.09 -5.48
C ARG A 110 -1.33 -14.62 -6.12
#